data_AF-A0A8S2VEN4-F1
#
_entry.id   AF-A0A8S2VEN4-F1
#
_cell.length_a   1.000
_cell.length_b   1.000
_cell.length_c   1.000
_cell.angle_alpha   90.00
_cell.angle_beta   90.00
_cell.angle_gamma   90.00
#
_symmetry.space_group_name_H-M   'P 1'
#
loop_
_entity.id
_entity.type
_entity.pdbx_description
1 polymer ?
#
loop_
_entity_poly.entity_id
_entity_poly.type
_entity_poly.pdbx_seq_one_letter_code
_entity_poly.pdbx_strand_id
1 'polypeptide(L)'
;DIVRKLMIHMNKAEGSHYRDELLSKIINICSQNDYQNITNFEWYISILVELTRLEGTKHGSLISLQMLDVAVRVESIRQFACNQMTILLENAHMFIVGSQSTNIAEVLYAAAWICGEFCSYLKEPEKTLNSMLNTKVTQFPGHIQSVYFQNILKIITHILTQVDGEEKEKMGEMLKLISTTIDKLELFLLSGDVEAQERASVVLNVLKIALKLIQRNELHTSELTALFDGILNPVAPKAQRKVAIPQGLDLDAWINDPPSESEDEIESALSSYKSKTLFYDHADNHRTSGDSFYHGSNVISPVIGTHQKSKHYEEPTAEELEKQREIRKQSEKINPFYLKDTSKSSRPIQQTDIQ
;
A
#
# COMPACT_ATOMS: atom_id res chain seq x y z
N ASP A 1 -20.07 8.58 27.64
CA ASP A 1 -20.39 7.36 28.43
C ASP A 1 -20.64 6.09 27.63
N ILE A 2 -21.36 6.14 26.50
CA ILE A 2 -21.66 4.93 25.72
C ILE A 2 -20.39 4.22 25.22
N VAL A 3 -19.45 4.95 24.61
CA VAL A 3 -18.19 4.36 24.10
C VAL A 3 -17.36 3.71 25.21
N ARG A 4 -17.24 4.34 26.39
CA ARG A 4 -16.53 3.72 27.54
C ARG A 4 -17.20 2.43 27.96
N LYS A 5 -18.54 2.38 28.00
CA LYS A 5 -19.28 1.14 28.29
C LYS A 5 -18.99 0.07 27.22
N LEU A 6 -19.01 0.44 25.94
CA LEU A 6 -18.69 -0.49 24.84
C LEU A 6 -17.24 -1.02 24.95
N MET A 7 -16.27 -0.20 25.33
CA MET A 7 -14.89 -0.65 25.58
C MET A 7 -14.80 -1.63 26.76
N ILE A 8 -15.56 -1.42 27.84
CA ILE A 8 -15.63 -2.38 28.95
C ILE A 8 -16.21 -3.72 28.47
N HIS A 9 -17.25 -3.68 27.63
CA HIS A 9 -17.82 -4.89 27.04
C HIS A 9 -16.88 -5.58 26.06
N MET A 10 -16.10 -4.82 25.29
CA MET A 10 -15.06 -5.33 24.40
C MET A 10 -14.03 -6.19 25.15
N ASN A 11 -13.53 -5.67 26.27
CA ASN A 11 -12.51 -6.35 27.07
C ASN A 11 -13.03 -7.62 27.76
N LYS A 12 -14.35 -7.74 27.94
CA LYS A 12 -15.00 -8.91 28.55
C LYS A 12 -15.61 -9.87 27.53
N ALA A 13 -15.74 -9.45 26.27
CA ALA A 13 -16.34 -10.24 25.22
C ALA A 13 -15.50 -11.48 24.92
N GLU A 14 -16.14 -12.64 24.82
CA GLU A 14 -15.55 -13.85 24.27
C GLU A 14 -15.99 -14.00 22.81
N GLY A 15 -15.04 -14.25 21.90
CA GLY A 15 -15.29 -14.42 20.46
C GLY A 15 -14.86 -13.23 19.59
N SER A 16 -14.15 -13.52 18.50
CA SER A 16 -13.60 -12.52 17.56
C SER A 16 -14.70 -11.72 16.84
N HIS A 17 -15.76 -12.39 16.39
CA HIS A 17 -16.84 -11.75 15.64
C HIS A 17 -17.56 -10.64 16.42
N TYR A 18 -17.86 -10.88 17.70
CA TYR A 18 -18.56 -9.88 18.51
C TYR A 18 -17.64 -8.67 18.83
N ARG A 19 -16.34 -8.90 19.04
CA ARG A 19 -15.35 -7.84 19.21
C ARG A 19 -15.21 -6.98 17.94
N ASP A 20 -15.19 -7.59 16.76
CA ASP A 20 -15.16 -6.88 15.48
C ASP A 20 -16.38 -5.96 15.29
N GLU A 21 -17.59 -6.48 15.55
CA GLU A 21 -18.82 -5.69 15.46
C GLU A 21 -18.83 -4.53 16.45
N LEU A 22 -18.38 -4.77 17.70
CA LEU A 22 -18.26 -3.71 18.70
C LEU A 22 -17.27 -2.63 18.26
N LEU A 23 -16.12 -3.02 17.69
CA LEU A 23 -15.08 -2.08 17.24
C LEU A 23 -15.64 -1.19 16.13
N SER A 24 -16.23 -1.82 15.11
CA SER A 24 -16.89 -1.12 14.00
C SER A 24 -17.94 -0.14 14.53
N LYS A 25 -18.75 -0.57 15.51
CA LYS A 25 -19.78 0.28 16.11
C LYS A 25 -19.22 1.44 16.92
N ILE A 26 -18.13 1.24 17.67
CA ILE A 26 -17.43 2.30 18.40
C ILE A 26 -16.95 3.36 17.43
N ILE A 27 -16.26 2.95 16.37
CA ILE A 27 -15.74 3.88 15.35
C ILE A 27 -16.91 4.64 14.69
N ASN A 28 -17.98 3.95 14.30
CA ASN A 28 -19.17 4.57 13.72
C ASN A 28 -19.78 5.62 14.65
N ILE A 29 -19.97 5.33 15.94
CA ILE A 29 -20.53 6.30 16.90
C ILE A 29 -19.60 7.52 17.05
N CYS A 30 -18.29 7.30 17.07
CA CYS A 30 -17.30 8.37 17.22
C CYS A 30 -17.21 9.28 16.00
N SER A 31 -17.29 8.74 14.77
CA SER A 31 -17.10 9.51 13.53
C SER A 31 -18.37 10.17 12.98
N GLN A 32 -19.53 9.90 13.59
CA GLN A 32 -20.81 10.48 13.16
C GLN A 32 -20.81 12.02 13.19
N ASN A 33 -21.40 12.61 12.13
CA ASN A 33 -21.62 14.05 11.96
C ASN A 33 -20.36 14.88 12.29
N ASP A 34 -19.25 14.61 11.59
CA ASP A 34 -17.97 15.28 11.80
C ASP A 34 -17.51 15.27 13.26
N TYR A 35 -17.57 14.09 13.89
CA TYR A 35 -17.14 13.86 15.27
C TYR A 35 -17.96 14.60 16.34
N GLN A 36 -19.27 14.86 16.10
CA GLN A 36 -20.15 15.56 17.06
C GLN A 36 -20.12 14.99 18.49
N ASN A 37 -19.83 13.68 18.62
CA ASN A 37 -19.83 12.96 19.89
C ASN A 37 -18.46 13.00 20.60
N ILE A 38 -17.46 13.62 19.99
CA ILE A 38 -16.09 13.70 20.49
C ILE A 38 -15.84 15.11 21.02
N THR A 39 -15.65 15.21 22.34
CA THR A 39 -15.26 16.46 23.00
C THR A 39 -13.75 16.54 23.24
N ASN A 40 -13.04 15.41 23.16
CA ASN A 40 -11.61 15.32 23.38
C ASN A 40 -11.01 14.32 22.37
N PHE A 41 -10.20 14.83 21.44
CA PHE A 41 -9.54 14.02 20.43
C PHE A 41 -8.34 13.22 20.95
N GLU A 42 -7.68 13.63 22.05
CA GLU A 42 -6.63 12.81 22.67
C GLU A 42 -7.22 11.50 23.18
N TRP A 43 -8.38 11.60 23.86
CA TRP A 43 -9.12 10.42 24.28
C TRP A 43 -9.48 9.54 23.08
N TYR A 44 -9.96 10.12 21.97
CA TYR A 44 -10.34 9.32 20.82
C TYR A 44 -9.15 8.62 20.14
N ILE A 45 -8.02 9.32 19.96
CA ILE A 45 -6.78 8.70 19.47
C ILE A 45 -6.32 7.58 20.41
N SER A 46 -6.39 7.77 21.74
CA SER A 46 -6.07 6.71 22.70
C SER A 46 -6.97 5.49 22.55
N ILE A 47 -8.28 5.67 22.29
CA ILE A 47 -9.19 4.56 21.99
C ILE A 47 -8.77 3.86 20.70
N LEU A 48 -8.46 4.60 19.62
CA LEU A 48 -8.02 4.01 18.36
C LEU A 48 -6.75 3.17 18.53
N VAL A 49 -5.78 3.65 19.32
CA VAL A 49 -4.56 2.91 19.69
C VAL A 49 -4.88 1.68 20.55
N GLU A 50 -5.83 1.77 21.48
CA GLU A 50 -6.24 0.62 22.29
C GLU A 50 -6.87 -0.48 21.43
N LEU A 51 -7.69 -0.10 20.44
CA LEU A 51 -8.32 -1.03 19.51
C LEU A 51 -7.30 -1.81 18.66
N THR A 52 -6.08 -1.30 18.47
CA THR A 52 -5.02 -2.02 17.71
C THR A 52 -4.47 -3.23 18.46
N ARG A 53 -4.73 -3.33 19.76
CA ARG A 53 -4.29 -4.46 20.61
C ARG A 53 -5.28 -5.62 20.62
N LEU A 54 -6.43 -5.47 19.95
CA LEU A 54 -7.42 -6.54 19.88
C LEU A 54 -6.97 -7.60 18.87
N GLU A 55 -6.70 -8.81 19.36
CA GLU A 55 -6.28 -9.93 18.52
C GLU A 55 -7.39 -10.34 17.55
N GLY A 56 -6.99 -10.61 16.30
CA GLY A 56 -7.88 -11.14 15.26
C GLY A 56 -8.80 -10.11 14.60
N THR A 57 -8.62 -8.82 14.87
CA THR A 57 -9.43 -7.78 14.22
C THR A 57 -9.14 -7.66 12.73
N LYS A 58 -10.20 -7.55 11.93
CA LYS A 58 -10.12 -7.23 10.49
C LYS A 58 -10.19 -5.73 10.18
N HIS A 59 -10.29 -4.88 11.20
CA HIS A 59 -10.62 -3.46 11.05
C HIS A 59 -9.39 -2.53 11.08
N GLY A 60 -8.17 -3.03 10.84
CA GLY A 60 -6.97 -2.20 10.87
C GLY A 60 -7.02 -1.04 9.86
N SER A 61 -7.52 -1.26 8.64
CA SER A 61 -7.72 -0.17 7.66
C SER A 61 -8.68 0.90 8.17
N LEU A 62 -9.76 0.50 8.85
CA LEU A 62 -10.73 1.43 9.42
C LEU A 62 -10.12 2.27 10.54
N ILE A 63 -9.33 1.64 11.42
CA ILE A 63 -8.60 2.34 12.49
C ILE A 63 -7.59 3.31 11.88
N SER A 64 -6.79 2.84 10.92
CA SER A 64 -5.77 3.63 10.19
C SER A 64 -6.38 4.89 9.55
N LEU A 65 -7.49 4.75 8.84
CA LEU A 65 -8.21 5.87 8.23
C LEU A 65 -8.71 6.88 9.26
N GLN A 66 -9.22 6.43 10.41
CA GLN A 66 -9.67 7.34 11.47
C GLN A 66 -8.51 8.09 12.13
N MET A 67 -7.36 7.44 12.34
CA MET A 67 -6.16 8.10 12.84
C MET A 67 -5.70 9.21 11.89
N LEU A 68 -5.68 8.93 10.58
CA LEU A 68 -5.35 9.91 9.55
C LEU A 68 -6.34 11.07 9.50
N ASP A 69 -7.65 10.80 9.44
CA ASP A 69 -8.68 11.85 9.31
C ASP A 69 -8.62 12.83 10.50
N VAL A 70 -8.49 12.31 11.72
CA VAL A 70 -8.36 13.14 12.93
C VAL A 70 -7.07 13.96 12.90
N ALA A 71 -5.92 13.34 12.60
CA ALA A 71 -4.63 14.03 12.63
C ALA A 71 -4.51 15.11 11.54
N VAL A 72 -5.09 14.88 10.36
CA VAL A 72 -5.09 15.85 9.26
C VAL A 72 -6.01 17.03 9.57
N ARG A 73 -7.24 16.78 10.03
CA ARG A 73 -8.26 17.82 10.24
C ARG A 73 -8.08 18.64 11.50
N VAL A 74 -7.52 18.07 12.57
CA VAL A 74 -7.47 18.71 13.89
C VAL A 74 -6.03 19.07 14.25
N GLU A 75 -5.61 20.30 13.96
CA GLU A 75 -4.22 20.72 14.18
C GLU A 75 -3.74 20.54 15.62
N SER A 76 -4.56 20.92 16.60
CA SER A 76 -4.20 20.86 18.02
C SER A 76 -3.90 19.45 18.53
N ILE A 77 -4.28 18.39 17.81
CA ILE A 77 -4.03 17.01 18.21
C ILE A 77 -2.73 16.43 17.66
N ARG A 78 -2.13 17.06 16.64
CA ARG A 78 -1.02 16.47 15.87
C ARG A 78 0.16 16.04 16.75
N GLN A 79 0.52 16.87 17.73
CA GLN A 79 1.57 16.55 18.70
C GLN A 79 1.27 15.28 19.50
N PHE A 80 0.03 15.12 19.99
CA PHE A 80 -0.38 13.92 20.71
C PHE A 80 -0.44 12.70 19.79
N ALA A 81 -1.02 12.86 18.60
CA ALA A 81 -1.11 11.81 17.60
C ALA A 81 0.28 11.28 17.21
N CYS A 82 1.24 12.16 16.89
CA CYS A 82 2.63 11.77 16.59
C CYS A 82 3.25 10.95 17.71
N ASN A 83 3.10 11.38 18.97
CA ASN A 83 3.64 10.62 20.11
C ASN A 83 3.05 9.20 20.19
N GLN A 84 1.75 9.04 19.93
CA GLN A 84 1.11 7.73 19.91
C GLN A 84 1.59 6.88 18.72
N MET A 85 1.74 7.50 17.54
CA MET A 85 2.20 6.82 16.33
C MET A 85 3.66 6.35 16.46
N THR A 86 4.53 7.13 17.09
CA THR A 86 5.90 6.70 17.40
C THR A 86 5.92 5.42 18.23
N ILE A 87 5.05 5.29 19.23
CA ILE A 87 4.95 4.07 20.05
C ILE A 87 4.53 2.86 19.18
N LEU A 88 3.63 3.05 18.22
CA LEU A 88 3.23 1.98 17.29
C LEU A 88 4.38 1.57 16.38
N LEU A 89 5.16 2.53 15.86
CA LEU A 89 6.33 2.27 15.02
C LEU A 89 7.45 1.56 15.80
N GLU A 90 7.70 1.95 17.05
CA GLU A 90 8.66 1.27 17.93
C GLU A 90 8.29 -0.21 18.15
N ASN A 91 7.00 -0.51 18.17
CA ASN A 91 6.46 -1.85 18.36
C ASN A 91 5.95 -2.50 17.07
N ALA A 92 6.38 -2.02 15.90
CA ALA A 92 5.83 -2.42 14.61
C ALA A 92 5.93 -3.94 14.33
N HIS A 93 6.95 -4.59 14.90
CA HIS A 93 7.13 -6.04 14.79
C HIS A 93 5.99 -6.88 15.39
N MET A 94 5.19 -6.33 16.30
CA MET A 94 4.04 -7.02 16.87
C MET A 94 2.89 -7.19 15.86
N PHE A 95 2.87 -6.36 14.82
CA PHE A 95 1.81 -6.35 13.80
C PHE A 95 2.08 -7.32 12.63
N ILE A 96 3.13 -8.14 12.71
CA ILE A 96 3.49 -9.13 11.67
C ILE A 96 3.46 -10.57 12.20
N VAL A 97 3.18 -10.76 13.50
CA VAL A 97 3.20 -12.09 14.11
C VAL A 97 1.85 -12.79 13.90
N GLY A 98 1.83 -13.83 13.08
CA GLY A 98 0.69 -14.75 12.92
C GLY A 98 -0.15 -14.53 11.65
N SER A 99 -1.02 -15.50 11.33
CA SER A 99 -1.79 -15.56 10.07
C SER A 99 -2.84 -14.45 9.90
N GLN A 100 -3.19 -13.70 10.95
CA GLN A 100 -4.19 -12.62 10.94
C GLN A 100 -3.54 -11.22 11.04
N SER A 101 -2.21 -11.16 11.05
CA SER A 101 -1.43 -9.97 11.35
C SER A 101 -1.48 -8.89 10.25
N THR A 102 -1.74 -9.28 9.01
CA THR A 102 -1.75 -8.36 7.86
C THR A 102 -2.81 -7.27 7.98
N ASN A 103 -4.00 -7.59 8.50
CA ASN A 103 -5.09 -6.61 8.59
C ASN A 103 -4.79 -5.49 9.57
N ILE A 104 -4.20 -5.80 10.72
CA ILE A 104 -3.89 -4.78 11.74
C ILE A 104 -2.62 -3.99 11.39
N ALA A 105 -1.72 -4.56 10.58
CA ALA A 105 -0.54 -3.87 10.06
C ALA A 105 -0.89 -2.58 9.29
N GLU A 106 -2.10 -2.47 8.75
CA GLU A 106 -2.63 -1.24 8.12
C GLU A 106 -2.53 0.00 9.02
N VAL A 107 -2.53 -0.16 10.34
CA VAL A 107 -2.32 0.94 11.29
C VAL A 107 -0.93 1.55 11.14
N LEU A 108 0.08 0.76 10.77
CA LEU A 108 1.44 1.23 10.54
C LEU A 108 1.53 2.18 9.33
N TYR A 109 0.62 2.05 8.36
CA TYR A 109 0.48 3.04 7.28
C TYR A 109 0.20 4.43 7.86
N ALA A 110 -0.83 4.55 8.71
CA ALA A 110 -1.18 5.82 9.35
C ALA A 110 -0.06 6.31 10.25
N ALA A 111 0.55 5.41 11.04
CA ALA A 111 1.61 5.76 11.97
C ALA A 111 2.83 6.37 11.24
N ALA A 112 3.31 5.71 10.19
CA ALA A 112 4.42 6.20 9.38
C ALA A 112 4.10 7.52 8.69
N TRP A 113 2.89 7.66 8.14
CA TRP A 113 2.46 8.87 7.47
C TRP A 113 2.38 10.06 8.44
N ILE A 114 1.73 9.90 9.59
CA ILE A 114 1.56 10.96 10.60
C ILE A 114 2.92 11.39 11.14
N CYS A 115 3.82 10.45 11.45
CA CYS A 115 5.16 10.77 11.95
C CYS A 115 6.01 11.50 10.90
N GLY A 116 5.88 11.16 9.61
CA GLY A 116 6.60 11.86 8.54
C GLY A 116 6.03 13.24 8.22
N GLU A 117 4.70 13.35 8.12
CA GLU A 117 4.02 14.60 7.80
C GLU A 117 4.21 15.65 8.89
N PHE A 118 4.04 15.26 10.16
CA PHE A 118 4.19 16.16 11.28
C PHE A 118 5.45 15.85 12.10
N CYS A 119 6.55 15.61 11.38
CA CYS A 119 7.85 15.29 11.96
C CYS A 119 8.38 16.36 12.93
N SER A 120 7.96 17.62 12.78
CA SER A 120 8.24 18.73 13.71
C SER A 120 7.74 18.50 15.14
N TYR A 121 6.79 17.58 15.34
CA TYR A 121 6.29 17.20 16.65
C TYR A 121 6.96 15.95 17.24
N LEU A 122 7.92 15.33 16.54
CA LEU A 122 8.62 14.17 17.07
C LEU A 122 9.54 14.59 18.22
N LYS A 123 9.38 13.98 19.39
CA LYS A 123 10.28 14.20 20.54
C LYS A 123 11.68 13.64 20.29
N GLU A 124 11.75 12.47 19.65
CA GLU A 124 12.98 11.74 19.35
C GLU A 124 12.96 11.29 17.88
N PRO A 125 13.20 12.21 16.93
CA PRO A 125 13.08 11.92 15.50
C PRO A 125 14.06 10.84 15.03
N GLU A 126 15.30 10.81 15.55
CA GLU A 126 16.28 9.76 15.25
C GLU A 126 15.82 8.37 15.73
N LYS A 127 15.21 8.29 16.92
CA LYS A 127 14.67 7.03 17.44
C LYS A 127 13.55 6.51 16.55
N THR A 128 12.63 7.41 16.17
CA THR A 128 11.52 7.09 15.24
C THR A 128 12.05 6.62 13.88
N LEU A 129 13.04 7.32 13.32
CA LEU A 129 13.70 6.94 12.08
C LEU A 129 14.32 5.53 12.17
N ASN A 130 15.02 5.25 13.27
CA ASN A 130 15.64 3.94 13.48
C ASN A 130 14.60 2.81 13.60
N SER A 131 13.43 3.07 14.20
CA SER A 131 12.32 2.10 14.22
C SER A 131 11.76 1.84 12.82
N MET A 132 11.66 2.87 11.97
CA MET A 132 11.19 2.74 10.59
C MET A 132 12.19 2.07 9.65
N LEU A 133 13.49 2.14 9.97
CA LEU A 133 14.57 1.47 9.21
C LEU A 133 14.89 0.06 9.73
N ASN A 134 14.09 -0.47 10.65
CA ASN A 134 14.33 -1.81 11.19
C ASN A 134 14.19 -2.88 10.10
N THR A 135 15.08 -3.88 10.09
CA THR A 135 15.08 -4.94 9.06
C THR A 135 13.77 -5.72 8.98
N LYS A 136 13.01 -5.80 10.07
CA LYS A 136 11.69 -6.47 10.09
C LYS A 136 10.65 -5.78 9.20
N VAL A 137 10.85 -4.51 8.85
CA VAL A 137 9.96 -3.76 7.96
C VAL A 137 9.89 -4.38 6.55
N THR A 138 10.94 -5.09 6.13
CA THR A 138 10.95 -5.87 4.87
C THR A 138 9.88 -6.96 4.80
N GLN A 139 9.29 -7.34 5.94
CA GLN A 139 8.23 -8.34 6.05
C GLN A 139 6.82 -7.73 5.96
N PHE A 140 6.69 -6.41 5.94
CA PHE A 140 5.39 -5.76 5.84
C PHE A 140 4.82 -5.90 4.41
N PRO A 141 3.49 -5.78 4.24
CA PRO A 141 2.88 -5.57 2.95
C PRO A 141 3.54 -4.42 2.16
N GLY A 142 3.69 -4.58 0.84
CA GLY A 142 4.39 -3.64 -0.02
C GLY A 142 3.84 -2.20 0.03
N HIS A 143 2.52 -2.04 0.11
CA HIS A 143 1.89 -0.72 0.24
C HIS A 143 2.22 -0.01 1.56
N ILE A 144 2.45 -0.75 2.65
CA ILE A 144 2.90 -0.18 3.93
C ILE A 144 4.38 0.22 3.83
N GLN A 145 5.23 -0.63 3.27
CA GLN A 145 6.65 -0.30 3.03
C GLN A 145 6.79 0.97 2.18
N SER A 146 5.95 1.10 1.14
CA SER A 146 5.93 2.25 0.23
C SER A 146 5.70 3.58 0.95
N VAL A 147 4.84 3.59 1.97
CA VAL A 147 4.62 4.79 2.80
C VAL A 147 5.78 5.06 3.74
N TYR A 148 6.46 4.03 4.24
CA TYR A 148 7.63 4.22 5.10
C TYR A 148 8.72 5.02 4.38
N PHE A 149 9.07 4.67 3.13
CA PHE A 149 10.22 5.30 2.45
C PHE A 149 10.07 6.81 2.27
N GLN A 150 8.91 7.28 1.79
CA GLN A 150 8.67 8.72 1.63
C GLN A 150 8.76 9.46 2.98
N ASN A 151 8.21 8.86 4.05
CA ASN A 151 8.18 9.48 5.36
C ASN A 151 9.52 9.37 6.11
N ILE A 152 10.32 8.34 5.83
CA ILE A 152 11.72 8.24 6.24
C ILE A 152 12.50 9.45 5.70
N LEU A 153 12.34 9.77 4.41
CA LEU A 153 13.04 10.90 3.80
C LEU A 153 12.60 12.25 4.42
N LYS A 154 11.31 12.41 4.74
CA LYS A 154 10.81 13.57 5.49
C LYS A 154 11.47 13.71 6.86
N ILE A 155 11.51 12.62 7.63
CA ILE A 155 12.13 12.62 8.97
C ILE A 155 13.63 12.89 8.90
N ILE A 156 14.36 12.29 7.95
CA ILE A 156 15.79 12.58 7.74
C ILE A 156 15.99 14.06 7.42
N THR A 157 15.20 14.60 6.49
CA THR A 157 15.25 16.02 6.12
C THR A 157 15.01 16.90 7.34
N HIS A 158 14.01 16.58 8.16
CA HIS A 158 13.76 17.28 9.40
C HIS A 158 14.97 17.23 10.35
N ILE A 159 15.55 16.05 10.60
CA ILE A 159 16.74 15.92 11.46
C ILE A 159 17.89 16.77 10.92
N LEU A 160 18.15 16.74 9.61
CA LEU A 160 19.21 17.55 8.98
C LEU A 160 19.02 19.06 9.20
N THR A 161 17.78 19.54 9.26
CA THR A 161 17.50 20.96 9.57
C THR A 161 17.78 21.34 11.02
N GLN A 162 17.78 20.37 11.94
CA GLN A 162 18.00 20.58 13.38
C GLN A 162 19.46 20.43 13.80
N VAL A 163 20.35 19.99 12.91
CA VAL A 163 21.78 19.85 13.22
C VAL A 163 22.39 21.24 13.44
N ASP A 164 22.88 21.45 14.64
CA ASP A 164 23.50 22.69 15.13
C ASP A 164 24.93 22.41 15.62
N GLY A 165 25.67 23.45 15.98
CA GLY A 165 27.07 23.34 16.43
C GLY A 165 28.08 23.86 15.42
N GLU A 166 29.37 23.61 15.68
CA GLU A 166 30.43 24.07 14.78
C GLU A 166 30.37 23.35 13.42
N GLU A 167 30.76 24.03 12.34
CA GLU A 167 30.63 23.54 10.96
C GLU A 167 31.18 22.11 10.76
N LYS A 168 32.30 21.80 11.42
CA LYS A 168 32.93 20.47 11.36
C LYS A 168 32.14 19.40 12.11
N GLU A 169 31.58 19.74 13.27
CA GLU A 169 30.74 18.82 14.07
C GLU A 169 29.44 18.55 13.33
N LYS A 170 28.77 19.61 12.88
CA LYS A 170 27.57 19.56 12.04
C LYS A 170 27.77 18.68 10.80
N MET A 171 28.84 18.91 10.04
CA MET A 171 29.15 18.08 8.87
C MET A 171 29.36 16.61 9.28
N GLY A 172 30.05 16.34 10.39
CA GLY A 172 30.26 14.99 10.92
C GLY A 172 28.95 14.27 11.27
N GLU A 173 28.03 14.95 11.95
CA GLU A 173 26.71 14.42 12.31
C GLU A 173 25.85 14.15 11.08
N MET A 174 25.79 15.10 10.14
CA MET A 174 25.04 14.94 8.89
C MET A 174 25.57 13.76 8.05
N LEU A 175 26.89 13.62 7.93
CA LEU A 175 27.52 12.49 7.25
C LEU A 175 27.14 11.17 7.91
N LYS A 176 27.22 11.09 9.25
CA LYS A 176 26.90 9.89 10.02
C LYS A 176 25.43 9.48 9.84
N LEU A 177 24.50 10.45 9.89
CA LEU A 177 23.08 10.20 9.70
C LEU A 177 22.80 9.62 8.31
N ILE A 178 23.30 10.27 7.25
CA ILE A 178 23.03 9.84 5.88
C ILE A 178 23.70 8.50 5.57
N SER A 179 24.97 8.29 5.95
CA SER A 179 25.66 7.03 5.68
C SER A 179 24.97 5.85 6.36
N THR A 180 24.64 5.99 7.65
CA THR A 180 23.93 4.95 8.42
C THR A 180 22.56 4.64 7.80
N THR A 181 21.88 5.65 7.26
CA THR A 181 20.56 5.45 6.66
C THR A 181 20.66 4.77 5.29
N ILE A 182 21.63 5.15 4.46
CA ILE A 182 21.94 4.50 3.18
C ILE A 182 22.17 3.00 3.42
N ASP A 183 23.07 2.65 4.35
CA ASP A 183 23.42 1.26 4.64
C ASP A 183 22.20 0.42 5.03
N LYS A 184 21.28 0.99 5.82
CA LYS A 184 20.03 0.32 6.22
C LYS A 184 19.03 0.20 5.08
N LEU A 185 18.95 1.20 4.20
CA LEU A 185 18.00 1.22 3.09
C LEU A 185 18.35 0.24 1.96
N GLU A 186 19.63 -0.13 1.80
CA GLU A 186 20.06 -1.07 0.76
C GLU A 186 19.36 -2.43 0.85
N LEU A 187 19.02 -2.89 2.06
CA LEU A 187 18.28 -4.14 2.27
C LEU A 187 16.86 -4.11 1.68
N PHE A 188 16.26 -2.93 1.53
CA PHE A 188 14.90 -2.77 1.02
C PHE A 188 14.83 -2.81 -0.51
N LEU A 189 15.97 -2.71 -1.21
CA LEU A 189 16.04 -2.91 -2.65
C LEU A 189 15.72 -4.36 -3.06
N LEU A 190 15.73 -5.28 -2.11
CA LEU A 190 15.41 -6.69 -2.32
C LEU A 190 13.91 -6.99 -2.16
N SER A 191 13.06 -5.98 -1.98
CA SER A 191 11.61 -6.15 -1.93
C SER A 191 11.08 -6.80 -3.20
N GLY A 192 10.17 -7.77 -3.07
CA GLY A 192 9.43 -8.34 -4.20
C GLY A 192 8.29 -7.45 -4.69
N ASP A 193 7.95 -6.39 -3.96
CA ASP A 193 6.96 -5.40 -4.35
C ASP A 193 7.62 -4.25 -5.12
N VAL A 194 7.18 -4.05 -6.36
CA VAL A 194 7.80 -3.09 -7.30
C VAL A 194 7.67 -1.66 -6.81
N GLU A 195 6.50 -1.24 -6.32
CA GLU A 195 6.29 0.12 -5.81
C GLU A 195 7.20 0.40 -4.60
N ALA A 196 7.27 -0.53 -3.64
CA ALA A 196 8.16 -0.42 -2.49
C ALA A 196 9.64 -0.34 -2.92
N GLN A 197 10.06 -1.18 -3.87
CA GLN A 197 11.42 -1.19 -4.40
C GLN A 197 11.77 0.13 -5.12
N GLU A 198 10.88 0.64 -5.97
CA GLU A 198 11.09 1.90 -6.69
C GLU A 198 11.21 3.07 -5.71
N ARG A 199 10.32 3.16 -4.71
CA ARG A 199 10.40 4.19 -3.67
C ARG A 199 11.68 4.11 -2.84
N ALA A 200 12.09 2.91 -2.44
CA ALA A 200 13.36 2.71 -1.73
C ALA A 200 14.53 3.18 -2.58
N SER A 201 14.53 2.85 -3.88
CA SER A 201 15.55 3.28 -4.84
C SER A 201 15.61 4.80 -5.00
N VAL A 202 14.45 5.47 -5.12
CA VAL A 202 14.38 6.94 -5.21
C VAL A 202 14.97 7.58 -3.96
N VAL A 203 14.52 7.16 -2.77
CA VAL A 203 15.03 7.69 -1.50
C VAL A 203 16.53 7.48 -1.36
N LEU A 204 17.03 6.29 -1.70
CA LEU A 204 18.45 5.97 -1.66
C LEU A 204 19.28 6.87 -2.58
N ASN A 205 18.80 7.15 -3.79
CA ASN A 205 19.50 8.02 -4.73
C ASN A 205 19.51 9.48 -4.27
N VAL A 206 18.39 9.98 -3.71
CA VAL A 206 18.34 11.32 -3.09
C VAL A 206 19.38 11.42 -1.96
N LEU A 207 19.44 10.42 -1.09
CA LEU A 207 20.41 10.40 0.01
C LEU A 207 21.86 10.30 -0.48
N LYS A 208 22.13 9.54 -1.54
CA LYS A 208 23.46 9.47 -2.17
C LYS A 208 23.89 10.80 -2.77
N ILE A 209 22.96 11.58 -3.33
CA ILE A 209 23.23 12.95 -3.80
C ILE A 209 23.53 13.85 -2.60
N ALA A 210 22.67 13.83 -1.57
CA ALA A 210 22.88 14.61 -0.35
C ALA A 210 24.22 14.30 0.33
N LEU A 211 24.64 13.02 0.37
CA LEU A 211 25.95 12.61 0.90
C LEU A 211 27.11 13.30 0.17
N LYS A 212 27.07 13.32 -1.17
CA LYS A 212 28.10 13.98 -1.99
C LYS A 212 28.13 15.50 -1.75
N LEU A 213 26.96 16.12 -1.59
CA LEU A 213 26.86 17.55 -1.30
C LEU A 213 27.42 17.88 0.09
N ILE A 214 27.14 17.06 1.11
CA ILE A 214 27.72 17.26 2.45
C ILE A 214 29.23 17.13 2.42
N GLN A 215 29.77 16.13 1.72
CA GLN A 215 31.24 15.93 1.59
C GLN A 215 31.95 17.13 0.95
N ARG A 216 31.24 17.89 0.11
CA ARG A 216 31.74 19.11 -0.54
C ARG A 216 31.39 20.38 0.23
N ASN A 217 30.64 20.26 1.32
CA ASN A 217 30.08 21.38 2.07
C ASN A 217 29.15 22.28 1.23
N GLU A 218 28.37 21.66 0.34
CA GLU A 218 27.45 22.31 -0.62
C GLU A 218 25.98 21.99 -0.34
N LEU A 219 25.66 21.20 0.70
CA LEU A 219 24.28 20.82 0.97
C LEU A 219 23.50 21.98 1.62
N HIS A 220 22.48 22.48 0.92
CA HIS A 220 21.48 23.38 1.48
C HIS A 220 20.24 22.59 1.91
N THR A 221 20.00 22.46 3.22
CA THR A 221 18.86 21.66 3.75
C THR A 221 17.49 22.18 3.31
N SER A 222 17.40 23.45 2.90
CA SER A 222 16.20 24.03 2.28
C SER A 222 15.81 23.35 0.97
N GLU A 223 16.77 22.88 0.17
CA GLU A 223 16.50 22.18 -1.09
C GLU A 223 15.85 20.82 -0.84
N LEU A 224 16.32 20.09 0.19
CA LEU A 224 15.69 18.85 0.61
C LEU A 224 14.28 19.09 1.18
N THR A 225 14.11 20.18 1.92
CA THR A 225 12.80 20.56 2.48
C THR A 225 11.81 20.89 1.36
N ALA A 226 12.27 21.53 0.28
CA ALA A 226 11.46 21.88 -0.87
C ALA A 226 10.87 20.67 -1.62
N LEU A 227 11.46 19.47 -1.49
CA LEU A 227 10.90 18.23 -2.03
C LEU A 227 9.53 17.88 -1.43
N PHE A 228 9.22 18.45 -0.26
CA PHE A 228 7.99 18.21 0.49
C PHE A 228 7.15 19.47 0.65
N ASP A 229 7.47 20.53 -0.08
CA ASP A 229 6.69 21.75 -0.03
C ASP A 229 5.31 21.55 -0.69
N GLY A 230 4.30 22.20 -0.12
CA GLY A 230 2.91 22.03 -0.51
C GLY A 230 2.03 21.51 0.64
N ILE A 231 1.01 22.29 0.98
CA ILE A 231 0.04 21.93 2.02
C ILE A 231 -0.97 20.93 1.42
N LEU A 232 -1.01 19.71 1.98
CA LEU A 232 -2.07 18.76 1.66
C LEU A 232 -3.33 19.10 2.47
N ASN A 233 -4.21 19.92 1.90
CA ASN A 233 -5.49 20.21 2.53
C ASN A 233 -6.43 18.99 2.41
N PRO A 234 -7.14 18.60 3.48
CA PRO A 234 -8.15 17.54 3.39
C PRO A 234 -9.25 17.95 2.40
N VAL A 235 -9.39 17.14 1.35
CA VAL A 235 -10.37 17.36 0.29
C VAL A 235 -11.58 16.46 0.55
N ALA A 236 -12.78 17.05 0.58
CA ALA A 236 -14.00 16.25 0.72
C ALA A 236 -14.13 15.28 -0.47
N PRO A 237 -14.63 14.04 -0.28
CA PRO A 237 -14.70 13.03 -1.37
C PRO A 237 -15.44 13.49 -2.63
N LYS A 238 -16.34 14.46 -2.49
CA LYS A 238 -17.14 15.04 -3.59
C LYS A 238 -16.58 16.35 -4.15
N ALA A 239 -15.48 16.88 -3.61
CA ALA A 239 -14.93 18.18 -4.00
C ALA A 239 -14.33 18.15 -5.40
N GLN A 240 -13.67 17.05 -5.81
CA GLN A 240 -13.12 16.93 -7.17
C GLN A 240 -14.19 17.07 -8.26
N ARG A 241 -15.40 16.55 -8.01
CA ARG A 241 -16.54 16.66 -8.95
C ARG A 241 -17.05 18.10 -9.10
N LYS A 242 -16.68 19.00 -8.18
CA LYS A 242 -17.05 20.42 -8.22
C LYS A 242 -16.00 21.28 -8.93
N VAL A 243 -14.84 20.70 -9.28
CA VAL A 243 -13.82 21.40 -10.07
C VAL A 243 -14.33 21.47 -11.51
N ALA A 244 -14.55 22.69 -12.01
CA ALA A 244 -14.92 22.89 -13.40
C ALA A 244 -13.75 22.48 -14.31
N ILE A 245 -14.07 21.81 -15.43
CA ILE A 245 -13.08 21.48 -16.44
C ILE A 245 -12.61 22.80 -17.08
N PRO A 246 -11.31 23.11 -17.11
CA PRO A 246 -10.79 24.32 -17.75
C PRO A 246 -11.18 24.38 -19.23
N GLN A 247 -11.52 25.58 -19.72
CA GLN A 247 -11.79 25.77 -21.14
C GLN A 247 -10.51 25.49 -21.95
N GLY A 248 -10.63 24.64 -22.97
CA GLY A 248 -9.51 24.26 -23.86
C GLY A 248 -8.65 23.10 -23.36
N LEU A 249 -9.04 22.40 -22.29
CA LEU A 249 -8.38 21.15 -21.88
C LEU A 249 -8.76 20.02 -22.84
N ASP A 250 -7.83 19.64 -23.71
CA ASP A 250 -7.91 18.45 -24.55
C ASP A 250 -6.88 17.42 -24.03
N LEU A 251 -7.38 16.31 -23.47
CA LEU A 251 -6.54 15.24 -22.92
C LEU A 251 -6.01 14.29 -24.00
N ASP A 252 -6.59 14.33 -25.20
CA ASP A 252 -6.18 13.52 -26.34
C ASP A 252 -5.17 14.26 -27.23
N ALA A 253 -4.99 15.57 -27.00
CA ALA A 253 -3.94 16.35 -27.62
C ALA A 253 -2.57 15.88 -27.13
N TRP A 254 -1.67 15.65 -28.08
CA TRP A 254 -0.28 15.32 -27.81
C TRP A 254 0.39 16.47 -27.03
N ILE A 255 0.98 16.16 -25.88
CA ILE A 255 1.76 17.14 -25.09
C ILE A 255 3.06 17.52 -25.83
N ASN A 256 3.65 16.56 -26.54
CA ASN A 256 4.84 16.72 -27.37
C ASN A 256 4.55 16.10 -28.75
N ASP A 257 5.21 16.56 -29.82
CA ASP A 257 5.03 15.98 -31.15
C ASP A 257 5.17 14.44 -31.13
N PRO A 258 4.32 13.72 -31.88
CA PRO A 258 4.43 12.27 -31.97
C PRO A 258 5.82 11.89 -32.47
N PRO A 259 6.46 10.87 -31.87
CA PRO A 259 7.74 10.39 -32.36
C PRO A 259 7.60 10.00 -33.84
N SER A 260 8.60 10.38 -34.65
CA SER A 260 8.60 10.08 -36.08
C SER A 260 8.48 8.57 -36.30
N GLU A 261 7.45 8.15 -37.02
CA GLU A 261 7.18 6.75 -37.36
C GLU A 261 8.27 6.19 -38.29
N SER A 262 9.39 5.74 -37.73
CA SER A 262 10.14 4.64 -38.32
C SER A 262 9.52 3.35 -37.79
N GLU A 263 8.49 2.87 -38.48
CA GLU A 263 7.70 1.68 -38.15
C GLU A 263 8.56 0.42 -37.88
N ASP A 264 9.79 0.39 -38.40
CA ASP A 264 10.73 -0.73 -38.28
C ASP A 264 11.30 -0.96 -36.87
N GLU A 265 11.34 0.07 -36.00
CA GLU A 265 11.92 -0.08 -34.65
C GLU A 265 10.89 -0.57 -33.60
N ILE A 266 9.60 -0.29 -33.82
CA ILE A 266 8.52 -0.59 -32.85
C ILE A 266 8.17 -2.09 -32.87
N GLU A 267 8.13 -2.74 -34.05
CA GLU A 267 7.91 -4.19 -34.12
C GLU A 267 9.04 -4.99 -33.46
N SER A 268 10.28 -4.54 -33.64
CA SER A 268 11.46 -5.16 -33.02
C SER A 268 11.40 -5.09 -31.49
N ALA A 269 11.03 -3.92 -30.94
CA ALA A 269 10.83 -3.74 -29.50
C ALA A 269 9.70 -4.60 -28.96
N LEU A 270 8.52 -4.62 -29.61
CA LEU A 270 7.36 -5.41 -29.18
C LEU A 270 7.61 -6.93 -29.23
N SER A 271 8.43 -7.40 -30.18
CA SER A 271 8.84 -8.80 -30.25
C SER A 271 9.72 -9.20 -29.06
N SER A 272 10.64 -8.31 -28.65
CA SER A 272 11.57 -8.52 -27.54
C SER A 272 10.85 -8.59 -26.19
N TYR A 273 9.82 -7.76 -25.98
CA TYR A 273 9.01 -7.78 -24.75
C TYR A 273 8.14 -9.03 -24.58
N LYS A 274 7.64 -9.62 -25.68
CA LYS A 274 6.85 -10.87 -25.62
C LYS A 274 7.67 -12.09 -25.19
N SER A 275 8.97 -12.09 -25.45
CA SER A 275 9.87 -13.20 -25.07
C SER A 275 10.33 -13.16 -23.61
N LYS A 276 9.96 -12.14 -22.81
CA LYS A 276 10.47 -11.95 -21.44
C LYS A 276 9.41 -11.84 -20.34
N THR A 277 8.14 -12.13 -20.61
CA THR A 277 7.12 -12.25 -19.56
C THR A 277 7.23 -13.60 -18.83
N LEU A 278 8.06 -13.63 -17.79
CA LEU A 278 8.06 -14.60 -16.69
C LEU A 278 6.93 -14.30 -15.69
N PHE A 279 5.70 -14.06 -16.16
CA PHE A 279 4.54 -13.90 -15.29
C PHE A 279 3.64 -15.11 -15.43
N TYR A 280 3.71 -15.98 -14.42
CA TYR A 280 2.80 -17.09 -14.19
C TYR A 280 1.40 -16.50 -13.93
N ASP A 281 0.45 -16.86 -14.78
CA ASP A 281 -0.96 -16.50 -14.69
C ASP A 281 -1.62 -17.32 -13.56
N HIS A 282 -1.68 -16.76 -12.35
CA HIS A 282 -2.52 -17.29 -11.27
C HIS A 282 -3.88 -16.59 -11.33
N ALA A 283 -4.77 -17.12 -12.16
CA ALA A 283 -6.19 -16.82 -12.09
C ALA A 283 -6.81 -17.53 -10.88
N ASP A 284 -6.79 -16.88 -9.71
CA ASP A 284 -7.53 -17.35 -8.55
C ASP A 284 -9.03 -17.10 -8.73
N ASN A 285 -9.76 -18.21 -8.74
CA ASN A 285 -11.18 -18.30 -9.04
C ASN A 285 -11.95 -18.34 -7.70
N HIS A 286 -12.16 -17.19 -7.06
CA HIS A 286 -13.08 -17.08 -5.92
C HIS A 286 -14.38 -16.38 -6.32
N ARG A 287 -15.35 -17.19 -6.72
CA ARG A 287 -16.77 -16.83 -6.73
C ARG A 287 -17.28 -16.78 -5.29
N THR A 288 -17.70 -15.62 -4.83
CA THR A 288 -18.65 -15.49 -3.70
C THR A 288 -19.85 -14.68 -4.17
N SER A 289 -20.95 -15.38 -4.40
CA SER A 289 -22.28 -14.78 -4.47
C SER A 289 -22.68 -14.30 -3.08
N GLY A 290 -23.16 -13.06 -2.97
CA GLY A 290 -23.74 -12.53 -1.74
C GLY A 290 -23.96 -11.02 -1.80
N ASP A 291 -25.16 -10.61 -2.23
CA ASP A 291 -25.69 -9.25 -2.06
C ASP A 291 -25.64 -8.82 -0.58
N SER A 292 -25.07 -7.63 -0.29
CA SER A 292 -25.64 -6.64 0.64
C SER A 292 -24.74 -5.40 0.84
N PHE A 293 -25.24 -4.27 0.34
CA PHE A 293 -25.18 -2.91 0.92
C PHE A 293 -23.95 -2.49 1.77
N TYR A 294 -22.94 -1.87 1.13
CA TYR A 294 -22.18 -0.76 1.73
C TYR A 294 -21.77 0.25 0.64
N HIS A 295 -22.42 1.42 0.64
CA HIS A 295 -21.98 2.62 -0.06
C HIS A 295 -20.94 3.33 0.81
N GLY A 296 -19.72 3.51 0.30
CA GLY A 296 -18.80 4.52 0.85
C GLY A 296 -17.36 4.07 1.10
N SER A 297 -16.71 3.41 0.13
CA SER A 297 -15.26 3.28 0.11
C SER A 297 -14.78 3.38 -1.33
N ASN A 298 -14.44 4.60 -1.76
CA ASN A 298 -13.66 4.78 -2.99
C ASN A 298 -12.23 4.39 -2.68
N VAL A 299 -11.89 3.12 -2.89
CA VAL A 299 -10.51 2.74 -3.19
C VAL A 299 -10.20 3.43 -4.52
N ILE A 300 -9.31 4.42 -4.51
CA ILE A 300 -8.78 5.01 -5.74
C ILE A 300 -7.80 3.97 -6.29
N SER A 301 -8.32 3.01 -7.05
CA SER A 301 -7.48 2.32 -8.05
C SER A 301 -7.14 3.36 -9.12
N PRO A 302 -5.87 3.48 -9.56
CA PRO A 302 -5.56 4.29 -10.72
C PRO A 302 -6.29 3.65 -11.90
N VAL A 303 -7.27 4.35 -12.45
CA VAL A 303 -7.82 4.02 -13.76
C VAL A 303 -6.73 4.38 -14.76
N ILE A 304 -5.79 3.45 -14.95
CA ILE A 304 -5.02 3.41 -16.19
C ILE A 304 -6.05 3.00 -17.25
N GLY A 305 -6.58 4.00 -17.96
CA GLY A 305 -7.40 3.80 -19.13
C GLY A 305 -6.58 3.09 -20.21
N THR A 306 -6.45 1.78 -20.10
CA THR A 306 -6.14 0.97 -21.28
C THR A 306 -7.44 0.92 -22.07
N HIS A 307 -7.55 1.79 -23.08
CA HIS A 307 -8.46 1.57 -24.17
C HIS A 307 -8.02 0.29 -24.90
N GLN A 308 -8.38 -0.87 -24.35
CA GLN A 308 -8.47 -2.08 -25.14
C GLN A 308 -9.57 -1.81 -26.16
N LYS A 309 -9.18 -1.61 -27.43
CA LYS A 309 -10.10 -1.76 -28.55
C LYS A 309 -10.85 -3.06 -28.32
N SER A 310 -12.16 -2.95 -28.06
CA SER A 310 -13.08 -4.08 -28.08
C SER A 310 -12.87 -4.80 -29.41
N LYS A 311 -12.17 -5.95 -29.37
CA LYS A 311 -12.12 -6.84 -30.52
C LYS A 311 -13.53 -7.40 -30.64
N HIS A 312 -14.22 -6.99 -31.69
CA HIS A 312 -15.46 -7.63 -32.09
C HIS A 312 -15.16 -9.11 -32.30
N TYR A 313 -15.65 -9.96 -31.39
CA TYR A 313 -15.63 -11.41 -31.59
C TYR A 313 -16.73 -11.74 -32.59
N GLU A 314 -16.33 -12.04 -33.83
CA GLU A 314 -17.20 -12.76 -34.75
C GLU A 314 -17.19 -14.24 -34.32
N GLU A 315 -18.38 -14.79 -34.06
CA GLU A 315 -18.50 -16.22 -33.76
C GLU A 315 -18.05 -17.02 -35.00
N PRO A 316 -17.09 -17.95 -34.86
CA PRO A 316 -16.60 -18.74 -35.99
C PRO A 316 -17.74 -19.54 -36.62
N THR A 317 -17.78 -19.58 -37.94
CA THR A 317 -18.79 -20.37 -38.66
C THR A 317 -18.62 -21.87 -38.36
N ALA A 318 -19.69 -22.64 -38.53
CA ALA A 318 -19.67 -24.09 -38.25
C ALA A 318 -18.57 -24.83 -39.02
N GLU A 319 -18.22 -24.35 -40.22
CA GLU A 319 -17.18 -24.92 -41.06
C GLU A 319 -15.76 -24.64 -40.50
N GLU A 320 -15.53 -23.47 -39.92
CA GLU A 320 -14.25 -23.10 -39.29
C GLU A 320 -14.03 -23.85 -37.98
N LEU A 321 -15.09 -24.10 -37.21
CA LEU A 321 -15.05 -24.95 -36.02
C LEU A 321 -14.67 -26.39 -36.36
N GLU A 322 -15.18 -26.93 -37.46
CA GLU A 322 -14.85 -28.29 -37.91
C GLU A 322 -13.38 -28.38 -38.34
N LYS A 323 -12.88 -27.37 -39.08
CA LYS A 323 -11.48 -27.27 -39.46
C LYS A 323 -10.54 -27.18 -38.24
N GLN A 324 -10.92 -26.41 -37.24
CA GLN A 324 -10.15 -26.31 -35.99
C GLN A 324 -10.16 -27.62 -35.19
N ARG A 325 -11.26 -28.37 -35.19
CA ARG A 325 -11.32 -29.71 -34.58
C ARG A 325 -10.39 -30.70 -35.28
N GLU A 326 -10.32 -30.67 -36.61
CA GLU A 326 -9.40 -31.53 -37.36
C GLU A 326 -7.93 -31.20 -37.09
N ILE A 327 -7.59 -29.91 -37.08
CA ILE A 327 -6.23 -29.44 -36.75
C ILE A 327 -5.86 -29.87 -35.32
N ARG A 328 -6.78 -29.71 -34.35
CA ARG A 328 -6.56 -30.14 -32.96
C ARG A 328 -6.33 -31.64 -32.88
N LYS A 329 -7.15 -32.44 -33.57
CA LYS A 329 -7.02 -33.91 -33.63
C LYS A 329 -5.72 -34.38 -34.30
N GLN A 330 -5.21 -33.63 -35.28
CA GLN A 330 -3.91 -33.90 -35.89
C GLN A 330 -2.75 -33.52 -34.95
N SER A 331 -2.84 -32.37 -34.27
CA SER A 331 -1.85 -31.94 -33.29
C SER A 331 -1.74 -32.91 -32.10
N GLU A 332 -2.87 -33.45 -31.64
CA GLU A 332 -2.93 -34.46 -30.57
C GLU A 332 -2.31 -35.81 -31.00
N LYS A 333 -2.37 -36.16 -32.28
CA LYS A 333 -1.72 -37.37 -32.82
C LYS A 333 -0.20 -37.23 -32.92
N ILE A 334 0.30 -36.02 -33.16
CA ILE A 334 1.72 -35.74 -33.40
C ILE A 334 2.43 -35.39 -32.08
N ASN A 335 1.69 -34.97 -31.05
CA ASN A 335 2.26 -34.62 -29.74
C ASN A 335 2.67 -35.87 -28.93
N PRO A 336 3.98 -36.10 -28.68
CA PRO A 336 4.47 -37.27 -27.93
C PRO A 336 4.09 -37.28 -26.45
N PHE A 337 3.65 -36.14 -25.89
CA PHE A 337 3.26 -35.99 -24.48
C PHE A 337 1.74 -36.09 -24.27
N TYR A 338 0.96 -36.36 -25.31
CA TYR A 338 -0.49 -36.50 -25.20
C TYR A 338 -0.87 -37.90 -24.66
N LEU A 339 -1.42 -37.94 -23.44
CA LEU A 339 -1.80 -39.16 -22.74
C LEU A 339 -3.03 -39.79 -23.41
N LYS A 340 -2.83 -40.93 -24.08
CA LYS A 340 -3.94 -41.76 -24.60
C LYS A 340 -4.48 -42.62 -23.45
N ASP A 341 -5.73 -42.42 -23.07
CA ASP A 341 -6.38 -43.23 -22.04
C ASP A 341 -6.48 -44.70 -22.48
N THR A 342 -5.62 -45.56 -21.93
CA THR A 342 -5.72 -47.02 -22.04
C THR A 342 -6.28 -47.58 -20.73
N SER A 343 -7.57 -47.36 -20.46
CA SER A 343 -8.25 -48.06 -19.36
C SER A 343 -9.75 -48.28 -19.62
N LYS A 344 -10.06 -49.25 -20.49
CA LYS A 344 -11.34 -49.96 -20.43
C LYS A 344 -11.07 -51.47 -20.42
N SER A 345 -10.85 -52.01 -19.22
CA SER A 345 -11.07 -53.43 -18.93
C SER A 345 -12.23 -53.53 -17.95
N SER A 346 -13.38 -53.93 -18.46
CA SER A 346 -14.61 -54.19 -17.73
C SER A 346 -14.44 -55.41 -16.81
N ARG A 347 -14.74 -55.28 -15.51
CA ARG A 347 -15.08 -56.42 -14.64
C ARG A 347 -16.55 -56.30 -14.19
N PRO A 348 -17.36 -57.37 -14.25
CA PRO A 348 -18.76 -57.31 -13.84
C PRO A 348 -18.92 -57.42 -12.31
N ILE A 349 -19.96 -56.77 -11.80
CA ILE A 349 -20.38 -56.72 -10.39
C ILE A 349 -21.16 -58.01 -10.07
N GLN A 350 -20.75 -58.76 -9.03
CA GLN A 350 -21.56 -59.81 -8.42
C GLN A 350 -22.35 -59.23 -7.24
N GLN A 351 -23.68 -59.32 -7.31
CA GLN A 351 -24.60 -59.16 -6.19
C GLN A 351 -24.44 -60.33 -5.22
N THR A 352 -24.23 -60.04 -3.94
CA THR A 352 -24.43 -61.00 -2.85
C THR A 352 -25.75 -60.68 -2.17
N ASP A 353 -26.72 -61.58 -2.32
CA ASP A 353 -27.97 -61.59 -1.55
C ASP A 353 -27.71 -62.04 -0.11
N ILE A 354 -28.45 -61.42 0.79
CA ILE A 354 -28.55 -61.72 2.21
C ILE A 354 -29.54 -62.87 2.40
N GLN A 355 -29.12 -63.95 3.07
CA GLN A 355 -29.94 -64.74 4.00
C GLN A 355 -29.09 -65.21 5.17
#